data_AF-A0A5C5ZXI4-F1
#
_entry.id   AF-A0A5C5ZXI4-F1
#
_cell.length_a   1.000
_cell.length_b   1.000
_cell.length_c   1.000
_cell.angle_alpha   90.00
_cell.angle_beta   90.00
_cell.angle_gamma   90.00
#
_symmetry.space_group_name_H-M   'P 1'
#
loop_
_entity.id
_entity.type
_entity.pdbx_description
1 polymer ?
#
loop_
_entity_poly.entity_id
_entity_poly.type
_entity_poly.pdbx_seq_one_letter_code
_entity_poly.pdbx_strand_id
1 'polypeptide(L)'
;MGNSGVYFITCECFGAKFVKLGRSSDVASRRRELQSGCPFELVIEHVQPLDEKQAIEHERRYRSLFRTMEQRISQVTENSSSTNKKRLTRWFPFTGEIEAFVVQLKEGELPNTALASDPQALLF
;
A
#
# COMPACT_ATOMS: atom_id res chain seq x y z
N MET A 1 -4.54 20.21 -9.43
CA MET A 1 -5.05 18.86 -9.74
C MET A 1 -4.16 17.86 -9.02
N GLY A 2 -4.61 17.30 -7.89
CA GLY A 2 -3.77 16.40 -7.06
C GLY A 2 -4.58 15.43 -6.19
N ASN A 3 -5.86 15.26 -6.48
CA ASN A 3 -6.80 14.45 -5.69
C ASN A 3 -7.31 13.22 -6.50
N SER A 4 -6.62 12.86 -7.58
CA SER A 4 -6.97 11.76 -8.48
C SER A 4 -5.73 10.95 -8.80
N GLY A 5 -5.83 9.62 -8.86
CA GLY A 5 -4.71 8.73 -9.12
C GLY A 5 -4.66 7.58 -8.12
N VAL A 6 -3.46 7.17 -7.72
CA VAL A 6 -3.25 6.11 -6.73
C VAL A 6 -3.19 6.72 -5.34
N TYR A 7 -3.82 6.07 -4.36
CA TYR A 7 -3.85 6.52 -2.97
C TYR A 7 -3.36 5.44 -2.01
N PHE A 8 -2.84 5.94 -0.89
CA PHE A 8 -2.49 5.17 0.30
C PHE A 8 -3.29 5.75 1.46
N ILE A 9 -4.30 5.02 1.93
CA ILE A 9 -5.14 5.41 3.07
C ILE A 9 -4.81 4.50 4.24
N THR A 10 -4.46 5.05 5.39
CA THR A 10 -4.21 4.29 6.60
C THR A 10 -5.42 4.27 7.54
N CYS A 11 -5.46 3.23 8.36
CA CYS A 11 -6.42 3.02 9.43
C CYS A 11 -5.65 2.44 10.61
N GLU A 12 -5.77 3.05 11.79
CA GLU A 12 -5.23 2.50 13.02
C GLU A 12 -6.37 1.92 13.86
N CYS A 13 -6.30 0.63 14.14
CA CYS A 13 -7.31 -0.06 14.92
C CYS A 13 -6.66 -1.08 15.85
N PHE A 14 -7.13 -1.12 17.10
CA PHE A 14 -6.65 -2.07 18.11
C PHE A 14 -5.12 -2.09 18.30
N GLY A 15 -4.47 -0.92 18.20
CA GLY A 15 -3.01 -0.79 18.36
C GLY A 15 -2.19 -1.25 17.16
N ALA A 16 -2.83 -1.55 16.02
CA ALA A 16 -2.17 -1.88 14.77
C ALA A 16 -2.58 -0.92 13.65
N LYS A 17 -1.60 -0.46 12.87
CA LYS A 17 -1.82 0.39 11.71
C LYS A 17 -1.83 -0.43 10.43
N PHE A 18 -2.80 -0.17 9.57
CA PHE A 18 -2.98 -0.82 8.28
C PHE A 18 -3.06 0.22 7.17
N VAL A 19 -2.65 -0.17 5.96
CA VAL A 19 -2.74 0.67 4.77
C VAL A 19 -3.54 0.01 3.67
N LYS A 20 -4.43 0.80 3.07
CA LYS A 20 -5.20 0.46 1.89
C LYS A 20 -4.61 1.18 0.69
N LEU A 21 -4.18 0.38 -0.27
CA LEU A 21 -3.78 0.81 -1.59
C LEU A 21 -4.95 0.68 -2.57
N GLY A 22 -5.23 1.77 -3.28
CA GLY A 22 -6.20 1.77 -4.36
C GLY A 22 -6.02 2.94 -5.31
N ARG A 23 -7.01 3.12 -6.18
CA ARG A 23 -7.07 4.22 -7.15
C ARG A 23 -8.43 4.88 -7.11
N SER A 24 -8.49 6.19 -7.39
CA SER A 24 -9.74 6.94 -7.48
C SER A 24 -9.56 8.17 -8.38
N SER A 25 -10.62 8.57 -9.08
CA SER A 25 -10.70 9.89 -9.73
C SER A 25 -10.94 11.02 -8.71
N ASP A 26 -11.39 10.69 -7.50
CA ASP A 26 -11.50 11.60 -6.35
C ASP A 26 -11.16 10.83 -5.06
N VAL A 27 -9.95 11.04 -4.53
CA VAL A 27 -9.45 10.34 -3.34
C VAL A 27 -10.16 10.82 -2.08
N ALA A 28 -10.42 12.12 -1.95
CA ALA A 28 -11.14 12.68 -0.81
C ALA A 28 -12.56 12.10 -0.68
N SER A 29 -13.30 12.00 -1.79
CA SER A 29 -14.62 11.34 -1.79
C SER A 29 -14.49 9.86 -1.48
N ARG A 30 -13.50 9.16 -2.05
CA ARG A 30 -13.27 7.76 -1.76
C ARG A 30 -12.94 7.50 -0.28
N ARG A 31 -12.17 8.38 0.36
CA ARG A 31 -11.88 8.31 1.80
C ARG A 31 -13.16 8.48 2.62
N ARG A 32 -14.04 9.41 2.27
CA ARG A 32 -15.36 9.59 2.94
C ARG A 32 -16.24 8.35 2.82
N GLU A 33 -16.32 7.75 1.63
CA GLU A 33 -17.05 6.49 1.42
C GLU A 33 -16.49 5.34 2.26
N LEU A 34 -15.16 5.25 2.39
CA LEU A 34 -14.55 4.24 3.23
C LEU A 34 -14.79 4.52 4.73
N GLN A 35 -14.81 5.80 5.12
CA GLN A 35 -15.02 6.23 6.50
C GLN A 35 -16.42 5.84 7.00
N SER A 36 -17.45 5.90 6.15
CA SER A 36 -18.81 5.51 6.58
C SER A 36 -18.93 4.03 6.98
N GLY A 37 -18.02 3.17 6.51
CA GLY A 37 -17.95 1.76 6.87
C GLY A 37 -16.86 1.43 7.90
N CYS A 38 -16.11 2.42 8.40
CA CYS A 38 -15.00 2.22 9.32
C CYS A 38 -15.20 3.05 10.59
N PRO A 39 -15.23 2.42 11.78
CA PRO A 39 -15.37 3.16 13.05
C PRO A 39 -14.08 3.88 13.47
N PHE A 40 -12.95 3.59 12.82
CA PHE A 40 -11.65 4.20 13.07
C PHE A 40 -11.36 5.30 12.05
N GLU A 41 -10.55 6.28 12.44
CA GLU A 41 -10.18 7.38 11.54
C GLU A 41 -9.37 6.87 10.33
N LEU A 42 -9.80 7.28 9.13
CA LEU A 42 -9.08 7.01 7.89
C LEU A 42 -8.29 8.24 7.44
N VAL A 43 -6.98 8.09 7.36
CA VAL A 43 -6.03 9.15 6.98
C VAL A 43 -5.50 8.89 5.57
N ILE A 44 -5.46 9.92 4.73
CA ILE A 44 -4.78 9.85 3.43
C ILE A 44 -3.30 10.14 3.67
N GLU A 45 -2.45 9.14 3.53
CA GLU A 45 -0.99 9.30 3.72
C GLU A 45 -0.34 9.92 2.48
N HIS A 46 -0.72 9.44 1.31
CA HIS A 46 -0.15 9.89 0.04
C HIS A 46 -1.16 9.70 -1.11
N VAL A 47 -1.12 10.63 -2.06
CA VAL A 47 -1.80 10.54 -3.35
C VAL A 47 -0.77 10.77 -4.44
N GLN A 48 -0.59 9.78 -5.30
CA GLN A 48 0.22 9.90 -6.50
C GLN A 48 -0.70 10.36 -7.65
N PRO A 49 -0.58 11.61 -8.13
CA PRO A 49 -1.43 12.12 -9.19
C PRO A 49 -1.08 11.43 -10.50
N LEU A 50 -2.02 10.68 -11.07
CA LEU A 50 -1.84 9.91 -12.30
C LEU A 50 -3.11 9.96 -13.14
N ASP A 51 -2.95 9.82 -14.46
CA ASP A 51 -4.09 9.54 -15.33
C ASP A 51 -4.66 8.13 -15.07
N GLU A 52 -5.85 7.83 -15.60
CA GLU A 52 -6.54 6.58 -15.29
C GLU A 52 -5.73 5.34 -15.71
N LYS A 53 -5.08 5.38 -16.87
CA LYS A 53 -4.32 4.22 -17.39
C LYS A 53 -3.08 3.99 -16.53
N GLN A 54 -2.33 5.06 -16.24
CA GLN A 54 -1.18 5.02 -15.35
C GLN A 54 -1.57 4.57 -13.94
N ALA A 55 -2.70 5.06 -13.42
CA ALA A 55 -3.18 4.68 -12.09
C ALA A 55 -3.52 3.18 -12.00
N ILE A 56 -4.04 2.57 -13.07
CA ILE A 56 -4.28 1.12 -13.13
C ILE A 56 -2.97 0.33 -13.09
N GLU A 57 -1.98 0.74 -13.89
CA GLU A 57 -0.67 0.08 -13.95
C GLU A 57 0.08 0.20 -12.62
N HIS A 58 0.11 1.40 -12.03
CA HIS A 58 0.76 1.66 -10.75
C HIS A 58 0.07 0.94 -9.58
N GLU A 59 -1.27 0.93 -9.52
CA GLU A 59 -2.01 0.20 -8.48
C GLU A 59 -1.68 -1.29 -8.50
N ARG A 60 -1.62 -1.90 -9.69
CA ARG A 60 -1.23 -3.31 -9.85
C ARG A 60 0.21 -3.55 -9.40
N ARG A 61 1.14 -2.68 -9.81
CA ARG A 61 2.56 -2.79 -9.45
C ARG A 61 2.75 -2.68 -7.94
N TYR A 62 2.17 -1.67 -7.30
CA TYR A 62 2.28 -1.50 -5.85
C TYR A 62 1.59 -2.61 -5.07
N ARG A 63 0.46 -3.15 -5.55
CA ARG A 63 -0.15 -4.33 -4.93
C ARG A 63 0.74 -5.55 -4.97
N SER A 64 1.42 -5.79 -6.10
CA SER A 64 2.38 -6.88 -6.21
C SER A 64 3.55 -6.67 -5.24
N LEU A 65 4.10 -5.45 -5.21
CA LEU A 65 5.20 -5.07 -4.32
C LEU A 65 4.83 -5.25 -2.84
N PHE A 66 3.65 -4.77 -2.42
CA PHE A 66 3.21 -4.88 -1.02
C PHE A 66 2.98 -6.32 -0.60
N ARG A 67 2.53 -7.20 -1.51
CA ARG A 67 2.44 -8.64 -1.23
C ARG A 67 3.82 -9.25 -0.99
N THR A 68 4.82 -8.89 -1.80
CA THR A 68 6.20 -9.35 -1.61
C THR A 68 6.79 -8.83 -0.29
N MET A 69 6.55 -7.56 0.04
CA MET A 69 6.97 -6.97 1.32
C MET A 69 6.27 -7.65 2.51
N GLU A 70 4.96 -7.86 2.43
CA GLU A 70 4.18 -8.54 3.46
C GLU A 70 4.68 -9.98 3.70
N GLN A 71 5.03 -10.71 2.64
CA GLN A 71 5.63 -12.04 2.75
C GLN A 71 6.98 -11.99 3.47
N ARG A 72 7.85 -11.04 3.13
CA ARG A 72 9.15 -10.85 3.81
C ARG A 72 8.99 -10.46 5.27
N ILE A 73 8.10 -9.51 5.58
CA ILE A 73 7.74 -9.14 6.96
C ILE A 73 7.25 -10.38 7.71
N SER A 74 6.38 -11.19 7.10
CA SER A 74 5.86 -12.41 7.73
C SER A 74 6.95 -13.46 7.99
N GLN A 75 7.91 -13.64 7.08
CA GLN A 75 9.03 -14.56 7.24
C GLN A 75 9.99 -14.15 8.37
N VAL A 76 10.21 -12.84 8.54
CA VAL A 76 10.97 -12.30 9.69
C VAL A 76 10.20 -12.47 11.00
N THR A 77 8.87 -12.51 10.94
CA THR A 77 7.96 -12.55 12.09
C THR A 77 7.39 -13.95 12.36
N GLU A 78 8.05 -15.04 11.92
CA GLU A 78 7.61 -16.45 12.14
C GLU A 78 7.64 -16.90 13.62
N ASN A 79 6.96 -16.17 14.50
CA ASN A 79 6.49 -16.62 15.81
C ASN A 79 5.02 -16.24 16.10
N SER A 80 4.26 -15.65 15.16
CA SER A 80 2.85 -15.30 15.42
C SER A 80 1.88 -15.77 14.34
N SER A 81 1.18 -16.87 14.67
CA SER A 81 -0.25 -17.12 14.40
C SER A 81 -0.75 -16.87 12.96
N SER A 82 -0.96 -17.97 12.24
CA SER A 82 -1.51 -18.06 10.87
C SER A 82 -3.00 -17.76 10.73
N THR A 83 -3.65 -17.14 11.73
CA THR A 83 -5.11 -17.20 11.89
C THR A 83 -5.91 -15.98 11.41
N ASN A 84 -5.44 -15.20 10.42
CA ASN A 84 -6.28 -14.12 9.88
C ASN A 84 -6.10 -13.75 8.38
N LYS A 85 -5.45 -14.59 7.57
CA LYS A 85 -5.11 -14.26 6.17
C LYS A 85 -6.31 -14.08 5.22
N LYS A 86 -7.55 -14.45 5.61
CA LYS A 86 -8.72 -14.41 4.71
C LYS A 86 -9.59 -13.15 4.83
N ARG A 87 -9.44 -12.30 5.86
CA ARG A 87 -10.40 -11.20 6.12
C ARG A 87 -9.96 -9.79 5.69
N LEU A 88 -8.67 -9.56 5.44
CA LEU A 88 -8.14 -8.24 5.06
C LEU A 88 -7.54 -8.22 3.64
N THR A 89 -8.17 -8.88 2.67
CA THR A 89 -7.66 -8.99 1.28
C THR A 89 -7.37 -7.67 0.53
N ARG A 90 -7.67 -6.52 1.15
CA ARG A 90 -7.43 -5.18 0.58
C ARG A 90 -6.63 -4.23 1.48
N TRP A 91 -6.22 -4.69 2.67
CA TRP A 91 -5.44 -3.92 3.63
C TRP A 91 -4.14 -4.65 3.92
N PHE A 92 -3.03 -3.93 3.92
CA PHE A 92 -1.72 -4.44 4.26
C PHE A 92 -1.30 -3.94 5.64
N PRO A 93 -0.51 -4.70 6.41
CA PRO A 93 0.08 -4.18 7.64
C PRO A 93 0.97 -2.97 7.31
N PHE A 94 0.79 -1.86 8.02
CA PHE A 94 1.62 -0.67 7.86
C PHE A 94 2.79 -0.73 8.85
N THR A 95 3.80 -1.52 8.50
CA THR A 95 4.99 -1.73 9.33
C THR A 95 6.19 -2.09 8.44
N GLY A 96 7.40 -1.89 8.95
CA GLY A 96 8.65 -2.31 8.31
C GLY A 96 8.78 -1.73 6.90
N GLU A 97 8.99 -2.61 5.91
CA GLU A 97 9.21 -2.19 4.53
C GLU A 97 8.02 -1.45 3.91
N ILE A 98 6.78 -1.79 4.29
CA ILE A 98 5.57 -1.15 3.73
C ILE A 98 5.44 0.28 4.24
N GLU A 99 5.70 0.49 5.54
CA GLU A 99 5.71 1.81 6.14
C GLU A 99 6.80 2.70 5.52
N ALA A 100 8.03 2.19 5.46
CA ALA A 100 9.16 2.92 4.87
C ALA A 100 8.87 3.35 3.42
N PHE A 101 8.26 2.46 2.62
CA PHE A 101 7.90 2.77 1.24
C PHE A 101 6.89 3.93 1.12
N VAL A 102 5.85 3.94 1.96
CA VAL A 102 4.83 5.01 1.93
C VAL A 102 5.39 6.34 2.43
N VAL A 103 6.26 6.30 3.45
CA VAL A 103 6.96 7.49 3.96
C VAL A 103 7.86 8.11 2.87
N GLN A 104 8.65 7.29 2.17
CA GLN A 104 9.49 7.77 1.05
C GLN A 104 8.66 8.46 -0.04
N LEU A 105 7.51 7.87 -0.42
CA LEU A 105 6.60 8.49 -1.38
C LEU A 105 6.05 9.84 -0.90
N LYS A 106 5.79 9.98 0.40
CA LYS A 106 5.30 11.22 1.01
C LYS A 106 6.38 12.31 1.01
N GLU A 107 7.63 11.93 1.19
CA GLU A 107 8.79 12.84 1.15
C GLU A 107 9.17 13.27 -0.27
N GLY A 108 8.50 12.72 -1.29
CA GLY A 108 8.76 13.03 -2.70
C GLY A 108 9.98 12.29 -3.24
N GLU A 109 10.54 11.36 -2.48
CA GLU A 109 11.57 10.46 -2.96
C GLU A 109 10.92 9.36 -3.81
N LEU A 110 11.52 9.09 -4.96
CA LEU A 110 11.24 7.84 -5.65
C LEU A 110 11.75 6.72 -4.74
N PRO A 111 10.88 5.85 -4.20
CA PRO A 111 11.32 4.79 -3.33
C PRO A 111 12.38 4.00 -4.09
N ASN A 112 13.58 3.94 -3.55
CA ASN A 112 14.68 3.17 -4.10
C ASN A 112 14.26 1.70 -4.05
N THR A 113 13.54 1.25 -5.07
CA THR A 113 13.28 -0.16 -5.34
C THR A 113 14.57 -0.79 -5.85
N ALA A 114 15.63 -0.78 -5.03
CA ALA A 114 16.85 -1.54 -5.24
C ALA A 114 16.64 -3.04 -4.90
N LEU A 115 15.46 -3.58 -5.19
CA LEU A 115 15.11 -4.99 -5.01
C LEU A 115 14.06 -5.46 -6.04
N ALA A 116 14.11 -4.91 -7.25
CA ALA A 116 13.36 -5.43 -8.40
C ALA A 116 14.15 -5.31 -9.71
N SER A 117 15.46 -5.54 -9.64
CA SER A 117 16.33 -5.66 -10.82
C SER A 117 17.18 -6.91 -10.72
N ASP A 118 16.54 -8.08 -10.75
CA ASP A 118 17.09 -9.16 -11.55
C ASP A 118 16.01 -10.19 -11.94
N PRO A 119 15.53 -10.14 -13.18
CA PRO A 119 15.05 -11.34 -13.84
C PRO A 119 15.85 -11.69 -15.10
N GLN A 120 17.10 -11.21 -15.27
CA GLN A 120 17.90 -11.46 -16.47
C GLN A 120 19.39 -11.73 -16.18
N ALA A 121 19.66 -12.59 -15.19
CA ALA A 121 20.94 -13.28 -15.05
C ALA A 121 20.81 -14.79 -15.30
N LEU A 122 19.98 -15.22 -16.26
CA LEU A 122 20.03 -16.56 -16.85
C LEU A 122 19.56 -16.44 -18.30
N LEU A 123 20.41 -16.84 -19.25
CA LEU A 123 20.34 -16.66 -20.72
C LEU A 123 21.11 -15.43 -21.21
N PHE A 124 22.44 -15.51 -21.28
CA PHE A 124 23.20 -15.86 -22.50
C PHE A 124 24.65 -16.19 -22.12
#